data_AF-A0A662AVK8-F1
#
_entry.id   AF-A0A662AVK8-F1
#
_cell.length_a   1.000
_cell.length_b   1.000
_cell.length_c   1.000
_cell.angle_alpha   90.00
_cell.angle_beta   90.00
_cell.angle_gamma   90.00
#
_symmetry.space_group_name_H-M   'P 1'
#
loop_
_entity.id
_entity.type
_entity.pdbx_description
1 polymer ?
#
loop_
_entity_poly.entity_id
_entity_poly.type
_entity_poly.pdbx_seq_one_letter_code
_entity_poly.pdbx_strand_id
1 'polypeptide(L)'
;MQEYTVVGIMSGTSLDGMDIALCHFKESNENWDFKILKAKTYEYTDDWKNNLKNASELSGLELIKLHKEYGKYTGEQVNQFLTGVIQKTDLIASHGHTVFHMPEQQLNFQLGDGATIAAVTGINTVNDFRTLDVALNGQGAPLVPIGDYFLFRKYDSCINLGGFANISFENSDKKQIAYDISPVNIVLNELAQTTGVEYDKDGEMGLKGEINKDLLKKLNKLAYYKQAPPKSLGKEWIDEKIMPLINKSNISINDKMRTVYEHVAFQIGGCINKNIKEHNGTKKSSILFTGGGT
;
A
#
# COMPACT_ATOMS: atom_id res chain seq x y z
N MET A 1 29.53 6.46 7.24
CA MET A 1 28.25 6.97 7.75
C MET A 1 27.80 8.06 6.82
N GLN A 2 26.77 7.77 6.02
CA GLN A 2 26.19 8.72 5.08
C GLN A 2 24.83 9.15 5.61
N GLU A 3 24.51 10.43 5.46
CA GLU A 3 23.23 11.00 5.89
C GLU A 3 22.54 11.64 4.69
N TYR A 4 21.23 11.46 4.60
CA TYR A 4 20.40 11.94 3.50
C TYR A 4 19.11 12.53 4.03
N THR A 5 18.75 13.72 3.57
CA THR A 5 17.43 14.30 3.80
C THR A 5 16.63 14.23 2.51
N VAL A 6 15.58 13.42 2.50
CA VAL A 6 14.84 13.03 1.30
C VAL A 6 13.37 13.39 1.46
N VAL A 7 12.78 13.99 0.43
CA VAL A 7 11.33 14.14 0.33
C VAL A 7 10.77 12.93 -0.42
N GLY A 8 9.96 12.11 0.25
CA GLY A 8 9.15 11.07 -0.37
C GLY A 8 7.78 11.60 -0.78
N ILE A 9 7.32 11.23 -1.96
CA ILE A 9 6.01 11.63 -2.50
C ILE A 9 5.25 10.40 -2.98
N MET A 10 4.00 10.27 -2.55
CA MET A 10 3.08 9.22 -2.96
C MET A 10 1.72 9.81 -3.33
N SER A 11 1.16 9.35 -4.45
CA SER A 11 -0.23 9.57 -4.82
C SER A 11 -0.87 8.22 -5.12
N GLY A 12 -1.79 7.82 -4.23
CA GLY A 12 -2.55 6.58 -4.38
C GLY A 12 -3.66 6.71 -5.42
N THR A 13 -4.18 5.56 -5.85
CA THR A 13 -5.37 5.49 -6.72
C THR A 13 -6.68 5.84 -5.99
N SER A 14 -6.63 6.05 -4.67
CA SER A 14 -7.74 6.52 -3.83
C SER A 14 -8.17 7.95 -4.15
N LEU A 15 -7.32 8.76 -4.81
CA LEU A 15 -7.59 10.16 -5.15
C LEU A 15 -7.93 11.06 -3.94
N ASP A 16 -7.56 10.62 -2.74
CA ASP A 16 -7.69 11.35 -1.48
C ASP A 16 -6.69 12.50 -1.39
N GLY A 17 -5.46 12.29 -1.86
CA GLY A 17 -4.47 13.36 -1.92
C GLY A 17 -3.08 12.92 -2.35
N MET A 18 -2.15 13.86 -2.19
CA MET A 18 -0.72 13.64 -2.33
C MET A 18 -0.05 13.65 -0.96
N ASP A 19 0.52 12.52 -0.57
CA ASP A 19 1.32 12.41 0.63
C ASP A 19 2.74 12.89 0.36
N ILE A 20 3.23 13.79 1.22
CA ILE A 20 4.61 14.26 1.21
C ILE A 20 5.22 14.04 2.59
N ALA A 21 6.37 13.36 2.64
CA ALA A 21 7.14 13.14 3.86
C ALA A 21 8.60 13.59 3.68
N LEU A 22 9.08 14.47 4.56
CA LEU A 22 10.49 14.78 4.71
C LEU A 22 11.10 13.80 5.70
N CYS A 23 12.01 12.96 5.24
CA CYS A 23 12.67 11.95 6.03
C CYS A 23 14.17 12.21 6.08
N HIS A 24 14.76 12.02 7.25
CA HIS A 24 16.20 11.99 7.42
C HIS A 24 16.64 10.54 7.61
N PHE A 25 17.55 10.08 6.75
CA PHE A 25 18.09 8.74 6.73
C PHE A 25 19.57 8.77 7.10
N LYS A 26 20.00 7.76 7.84
CA LYS A 26 21.38 7.58 8.27
C LYS A 26 21.80 6.13 8.01
N GLU A 27 22.83 5.97 7.19
CA GLU A 27 23.41 4.67 6.87
C GLU A 27 24.63 4.39 7.76
N SER A 28 24.67 3.19 8.33
CA SER A 28 25.81 2.67 9.08
C SER A 28 25.92 1.14 8.93
N ASN A 29 26.96 0.67 8.23
CA ASN A 29 27.27 -0.75 8.04
C ASN A 29 26.07 -1.52 7.44
N GLU A 30 25.50 -1.02 6.35
CA GLU A 30 24.33 -1.57 5.65
C GLU A 30 23.02 -1.57 6.45
N ASN A 31 23.00 -0.91 7.61
CA ASN A 31 21.79 -0.64 8.37
C ASN A 31 21.37 0.81 8.18
N TRP A 32 20.05 1.01 8.07
CA TRP A 32 19.44 2.32 7.85
C TRP A 32 18.60 2.70 9.07
N ASP A 33 18.98 3.81 9.70
CA ASP A 33 18.12 4.51 10.64
C ASP A 33 17.37 5.61 9.90
N PHE A 34 16.16 5.92 10.36
CA PHE A 34 15.39 7.02 9.78
C PHE A 34 14.62 7.82 10.83
N LYS A 35 14.29 9.07 10.48
CA LYS A 35 13.39 9.95 11.23
C LYS A 35 12.48 10.68 10.25
N ILE A 36 11.18 10.66 10.48
CA ILE A 36 10.24 11.53 9.77
C ILE A 36 10.34 12.91 10.42
N LEU A 37 10.82 13.89 9.68
CA LEU A 37 10.97 15.28 10.15
C LEU A 37 9.67 16.07 9.98
N LYS A 38 8.95 15.81 8.89
CA LYS A 38 7.68 16.45 8.55
C LYS A 38 6.89 15.50 7.65
N ALA A 39 5.57 15.45 7.82
CA ALA A 39 4.69 14.73 6.90
C ALA A 39 3.38 15.49 6.74
N LYS A 40 2.81 15.49 5.55
CA LYS A 40 1.54 16.13 5.25
C LYS A 40 0.89 15.50 4.01
N THR A 41 -0.41 15.30 4.08
CA THR A 41 -1.25 14.99 2.92
C THR A 41 -1.85 16.29 2.38
N TYR A 42 -1.76 16.48 1.07
CA TYR A 42 -2.42 17.57 0.35
C TYR A 42 -3.61 17.01 -0.40
N GLU A 43 -4.81 17.33 0.05
CA GLU A 43 -6.04 16.88 -0.61
C GLU A 43 -6.12 17.38 -2.04
N TYR A 44 -6.57 16.51 -2.95
CA TYR A 44 -6.82 16.92 -4.33
C TYR A 44 -8.09 17.78 -4.43
N THR A 45 -8.01 18.82 -5.26
CA THR A 45 -9.20 19.52 -5.73
C THR A 45 -10.04 18.60 -6.61
N ASP A 46 -11.32 18.92 -6.79
CA ASP A 46 -12.21 18.13 -7.65
C ASP A 46 -11.69 18.06 -9.11
N ASP A 47 -11.06 19.13 -9.58
CA ASP A 47 -10.40 19.15 -10.89
C ASP A 47 -9.27 18.11 -10.99
N TRP A 48 -8.40 18.04 -9.97
CA TRP A 48 -7.33 17.04 -9.94
C TRP A 48 -7.89 15.63 -9.82
N LYS A 49 -8.91 15.42 -8.98
CA LYS A 49 -9.59 14.12 -8.88
C LYS A 49 -10.13 13.69 -10.23
N ASN A 50 -10.80 14.58 -10.96
CA ASN A 50 -11.34 14.30 -12.29
C ASN A 50 -10.24 14.03 -13.33
N ASN A 51 -9.19 14.85 -13.36
CA ASN A 51 -8.08 14.69 -14.31
C ASN A 51 -7.34 13.37 -14.10
N LEU A 52 -7.03 13.03 -12.85
CA LEU A 52 -6.31 11.81 -12.50
C LEU A 52 -7.18 10.56 -12.72
N LYS A 53 -8.47 10.60 -12.32
CA LYS A 53 -9.42 9.51 -12.53
C LYS A 53 -9.56 9.13 -14.00
N ASN A 54 -9.63 10.12 -14.89
CA ASN A 54 -9.87 9.90 -16.32
C ASN A 54 -8.56 9.81 -17.13
N ALA A 55 -7.40 9.82 -16.48
CA ALA A 55 -6.11 9.88 -17.16
C ALA A 55 -5.88 8.72 -18.14
N SER A 56 -6.39 7.53 -17.84
CA SER A 56 -6.26 6.34 -18.68
C SER A 56 -7.04 6.42 -19.99
N GLU A 57 -8.00 7.34 -20.10
CA GLU A 57 -8.86 7.54 -21.27
C GLU A 57 -8.34 8.65 -22.20
N LEU A 58 -7.30 9.38 -21.78
CA LEU A 58 -6.75 10.49 -22.53
C LEU A 58 -6.02 10.02 -23.80
N SER A 59 -6.09 10.86 -24.84
CA SER A 59 -5.21 10.69 -26.00
C SER A 59 -3.74 10.84 -25.61
N GLY A 60 -2.81 10.32 -26.41
CA GLY A 60 -1.38 10.38 -26.11
C GLY A 60 -0.85 11.81 -25.86
N LEU A 61 -1.31 12.80 -26.62
CA LEU A 61 -0.91 14.20 -26.41
C LEU A 61 -1.43 14.76 -25.09
N GLU A 62 -2.71 14.50 -24.76
CA GLU A 62 -3.31 14.99 -23.52
C GLU A 62 -2.71 14.30 -22.28
N LEU A 63 -2.37 13.01 -22.39
CA LEU A 63 -1.66 12.30 -21.31
C LEU A 63 -0.27 12.89 -21.06
N ILE A 64 0.48 13.26 -22.11
CA ILE A 64 1.80 13.91 -21.98
C ILE A 64 1.65 15.30 -21.34
N LYS A 65 0.62 16.07 -21.71
CA LYS A 65 0.33 17.37 -21.06
C LYS A 65 0.04 17.17 -19.58
N LEU A 66 -0.86 16.24 -19.24
CA LEU A 66 -1.19 15.93 -17.85
C LEU A 66 0.05 15.46 -17.06
N HIS A 67 0.94 14.68 -17.68
CA HIS A 67 2.19 14.22 -17.06
C HIS A 67 3.11 15.38 -16.66
N LYS A 68 3.22 16.41 -17.52
CA LYS A 68 3.97 17.64 -17.25
C LYS A 68 3.28 18.53 -16.22
N GLU A 69 1.97 18.74 -16.35
CA GLU A 69 1.17 19.55 -15.43
C GLU A 69 1.19 18.97 -14.01
N TYR A 70 1.03 17.66 -13.88
CA TYR A 70 1.09 16.97 -12.60
C TYR A 70 2.51 17.01 -12.00
N GLY A 71 3.55 16.91 -12.81
CA GLY A 71 4.93 17.13 -12.38
C GLY A 71 5.16 18.54 -11.83
N LYS A 72 4.63 19.56 -12.52
CA LYS A 72 4.70 20.96 -12.06
C LYS A 72 3.96 21.14 -10.73
N TYR A 73 2.71 20.67 -10.66
CA TYR A 73 1.90 20.69 -9.44
C TYR A 73 2.63 20.02 -8.27
N THR A 74 3.22 18.84 -8.50
CA THR A 74 4.01 18.12 -7.49
C THR A 74 5.16 18.97 -6.98
N GLY A 75 5.95 19.57 -7.88
CA GLY A 75 7.06 20.45 -7.49
C GLY A 75 6.61 21.68 -6.70
N GLU A 76 5.49 22.30 -7.07
CA GLU A 76 4.90 23.44 -6.34
C GLU A 76 4.46 23.04 -4.93
N GLN A 77 3.83 21.87 -4.77
CA GLN A 77 3.45 21.35 -3.44
C GLN A 77 4.66 21.01 -2.59
N VAL A 78 5.76 20.50 -3.18
CA VAL A 78 7.03 20.28 -2.46
C VAL A 78 7.61 21.60 -1.97
N ASN A 79 7.67 22.64 -2.80
CA ASN A 79 8.16 23.96 -2.38
C ASN A 79 7.32 24.54 -1.24
N GLN A 80 5.99 24.41 -1.33
CA GLN A 80 5.10 24.82 -0.25
C GLN A 80 5.34 23.98 1.02
N PHE A 81 5.50 22.67 0.88
CA PHE A 81 5.75 21.75 1.98
C PHE A 81 7.08 22.04 2.69
N LEU A 82 8.12 22.41 1.94
CA LEU A 82 9.44 22.74 2.49
C LEU A 82 9.53 24.17 3.04
N THR A 83 8.47 24.98 2.94
CA THR A 83 8.47 26.32 3.55
C THR A 83 8.72 26.22 5.05
N GLY A 84 9.74 26.93 5.52
CA GLY A 84 10.19 26.93 6.93
C GLY A 84 11.09 25.75 7.33
N VAL A 85 11.41 24.83 6.41
CA VAL A 85 12.39 23.77 6.64
C VAL A 85 13.79 24.33 6.47
N ILE A 86 14.64 24.15 7.48
CA ILE A 86 16.02 24.67 7.50
C ILE A 86 17.03 23.64 6.97
N GLN A 87 16.68 22.35 6.99
CA GLN A 87 17.52 21.28 6.51
C GLN A 87 17.58 21.30 4.99
N LYS A 88 18.80 21.20 4.44
CA LYS A 88 18.97 21.00 3.00
C LYS A 88 18.32 19.67 2.61
N THR A 89 17.47 19.70 1.58
CA THR A 89 16.91 18.49 0.98
C THR A 89 17.85 18.02 -0.12
N ASP A 90 18.33 16.79 -0.02
CA ASP A 90 19.29 16.20 -0.95
C ASP A 90 18.61 15.60 -2.19
N LEU A 91 17.40 15.06 -2.01
CA LEU A 91 16.70 14.32 -3.04
C LEU A 91 15.17 14.38 -2.85
N ILE A 92 14.44 14.34 -3.97
CA ILE A 92 13.02 14.00 -4.03
C ILE A 92 12.89 12.59 -4.61
N ALA A 93 12.14 11.72 -3.93
CA ALA A 93 11.75 10.40 -4.38
C ALA A 93 10.23 10.42 -4.67
N SER A 94 9.85 10.49 -5.94
CA SER A 94 8.45 10.65 -6.36
C SER A 94 7.93 9.40 -7.04
N HIS A 95 6.95 8.73 -6.42
CA HIS A 95 6.25 7.62 -7.06
C HIS A 95 5.39 8.09 -8.25
N GLY A 96 4.84 9.30 -8.15
CA GLY A 96 3.84 9.79 -9.09
C GLY A 96 2.44 9.20 -8.85
N HIS A 97 1.56 9.36 -9.83
CA HIS A 97 0.19 8.83 -9.82
C HIS A 97 0.04 7.71 -10.85
N THR A 98 -0.39 6.53 -10.45
CA THR A 98 -0.49 5.38 -11.37
C THR A 98 -1.67 5.51 -12.32
N VAL A 99 -1.40 5.47 -13.63
CA VAL A 99 -2.44 5.47 -14.68
C VAL A 99 -2.58 4.10 -15.32
N PHE A 100 -1.45 3.44 -15.61
CA PHE A 100 -1.43 2.10 -16.17
C PHE A 100 -0.54 1.19 -15.32
N HIS A 101 -1.05 0.00 -15.02
CA HIS A 101 -0.30 -1.06 -14.35
C HIS A 101 -0.73 -2.42 -14.91
N MET A 102 -0.03 -2.88 -15.94
CA MET A 102 -0.30 -4.13 -16.66
C MET A 102 1.02 -4.88 -16.87
N PRO A 103 1.65 -5.40 -15.79
CA PRO A 103 2.98 -6.03 -15.86
C PRO A 103 3.04 -7.24 -16.79
N GLU A 104 1.93 -7.98 -16.93
CA GLU A 104 1.76 -9.09 -17.89
C GLU A 104 1.97 -8.65 -19.35
N GLN A 105 1.69 -7.38 -19.65
CA GLN A 105 1.91 -6.76 -20.96
C GLN A 105 3.20 -5.93 -20.99
N GLN A 106 4.05 -6.02 -19.96
CA GLN A 106 5.25 -5.20 -19.79
C GLN A 106 4.97 -3.69 -19.81
N LEU A 107 3.75 -3.30 -19.41
CA LEU A 107 3.29 -1.92 -19.46
C LEU A 107 3.04 -1.38 -18.06
N ASN A 108 3.64 -0.24 -17.75
CA ASN A 108 3.30 0.55 -16.58
C ASN A 108 3.54 2.02 -16.88
N PHE A 109 2.77 2.91 -16.26
CA PHE A 109 2.96 4.34 -16.40
C PHE A 109 2.47 5.07 -15.15
N GLN A 110 3.32 5.95 -14.63
CA GLN A 110 2.98 6.86 -13.54
C GLN A 110 3.12 8.32 -14.01
N LEU A 111 2.09 9.13 -13.77
CA LEU A 111 2.13 10.57 -13.99
C LEU A 111 3.06 11.24 -12.99
N GLY A 112 3.69 12.32 -13.42
CA GLY A 112 4.63 13.10 -12.59
C GLY A 112 6.00 13.13 -13.22
N ASP A 113 6.19 14.04 -14.18
CA ASP A 113 7.47 14.21 -14.85
C ASP A 113 8.57 14.63 -13.88
N GLY A 114 9.50 13.73 -13.60
CA GLY A 114 10.63 13.96 -12.70
C GLY A 114 11.51 15.13 -13.12
N ALA A 115 11.68 15.35 -14.44
CA ALA A 115 12.44 16.51 -14.93
C ALA A 115 11.73 17.83 -14.62
N THR A 116 10.40 17.88 -14.75
CA THR A 116 9.61 19.05 -14.36
C THR A 116 9.65 19.28 -12.84
N ILE A 117 9.53 18.22 -12.03
CA ILE A 117 9.64 18.32 -10.57
C ILE A 117 11.01 18.90 -10.17
N ALA A 118 12.09 18.38 -10.75
CA ALA A 118 13.45 18.86 -10.50
C ALA A 118 13.62 20.33 -10.94
N ALA A 119 13.07 20.72 -12.09
CA ALA A 119 13.14 22.09 -12.58
C ALA A 119 12.37 23.09 -11.69
N VAL A 120 11.22 22.69 -11.15
CA VAL A 120 10.39 23.54 -10.26
C VAL A 120 11.00 23.68 -8.86
N THR A 121 11.60 22.61 -8.35
CA THR A 121 12.12 22.58 -6.96
C THR A 121 13.59 22.96 -6.86
N GLY A 122 14.36 22.80 -7.94
CA GLY A 122 15.82 22.89 -7.91
C GLY A 122 16.49 21.72 -7.17
N ILE A 123 15.75 20.64 -6.88
CA ILE A 123 16.23 19.47 -6.13
C ILE A 123 16.31 18.26 -7.06
N ASN A 124 17.38 17.48 -6.93
CA ASN A 124 17.52 16.22 -7.65
C ASN A 124 16.31 15.33 -7.39
N THR A 125 15.71 14.80 -8.45
CA THR A 125 14.48 14.00 -8.37
C THR A 125 14.72 12.62 -8.97
N VAL A 126 14.39 11.58 -8.21
CA VAL A 126 14.26 10.20 -8.68
C VAL A 126 12.78 9.87 -8.74
N ASN A 127 12.33 9.36 -9.88
CA ASN A 127 10.96 8.91 -10.12
C ASN A 127 10.96 7.60 -10.92
N ASP A 128 9.78 7.10 -11.29
CA ASP A 128 9.61 5.93 -12.16
C ASP A 128 10.19 4.62 -11.59
N PHE A 129 9.90 4.36 -10.31
CA PHE A 129 10.45 3.21 -9.58
C PHE A 129 10.00 1.84 -10.14
N ARG A 130 8.88 1.78 -10.87
CA ARG A 130 8.26 0.52 -11.30
C ARG A 130 8.76 0.04 -12.65
N THR A 131 9.15 0.95 -13.54
CA THR A 131 9.46 0.61 -14.92
C THR A 131 10.64 -0.34 -15.06
N LEU A 132 11.71 -0.14 -14.28
CA LEU A 132 12.85 -1.07 -14.32
C LEU A 132 12.47 -2.46 -13.83
N ASP A 133 11.69 -2.57 -12.75
CA ASP A 133 11.25 -3.87 -12.23
C ASP A 133 10.39 -4.62 -13.26
N VAL A 134 9.40 -3.95 -13.87
CA VAL A 134 8.58 -4.54 -14.93
C VAL A 134 9.42 -4.99 -16.11
N ALA A 135 10.36 -4.16 -16.57
CA ALA A 135 11.26 -4.48 -17.69
C ALA A 135 12.20 -5.67 -17.41
N LEU A 136 12.46 -5.97 -16.13
CA LEU A 136 13.20 -7.15 -15.69
C LEU A 136 12.29 -8.36 -15.44
N ASN A 137 11.03 -8.32 -15.92
CA ASN A 137 9.97 -9.33 -15.73
C ASN A 137 9.45 -9.43 -14.29
N GLY A 138 9.68 -8.40 -13.48
CA GLY A 138 9.01 -8.20 -12.21
C GLY A 138 7.56 -7.74 -12.38
N GLN A 139 6.83 -7.64 -11.26
CA GLN A 139 5.43 -7.20 -11.26
C GLN A 139 5.31 -5.67 -11.19
N GLY A 140 6.39 -4.95 -10.90
CA GLY A 140 6.38 -3.51 -10.61
C GLY A 140 5.75 -3.16 -9.28
N ALA A 141 5.28 -4.14 -8.50
CA ALA A 141 4.56 -3.98 -7.24
C ALA A 141 4.52 -5.32 -6.45
N PRO A 142 4.41 -5.28 -5.11
CA PRO A 142 4.73 -4.16 -4.23
C PRO A 142 6.25 -3.94 -4.13
N LEU A 143 6.71 -2.69 -4.16
CA LEU A 143 8.13 -2.34 -3.98
C LEU A 143 8.53 -2.11 -2.50
N VAL A 144 7.54 -2.04 -1.61
CA VAL A 144 7.71 -1.82 -0.17
C VAL A 144 8.61 -2.86 0.54
N PRO A 145 8.61 -4.16 0.19
CA PRO A 145 9.35 -5.17 0.96
C PRO A 145 10.85 -4.90 1.13
N ILE A 146 11.50 -4.23 0.17
CA ILE A 146 12.93 -3.85 0.31
C ILE A 146 13.12 -2.72 1.32
N GLY A 147 12.16 -1.78 1.39
CA GLY A 147 12.12 -0.74 2.41
C GLY A 147 11.93 -1.34 3.80
N ASP A 148 11.02 -2.32 3.93
CA ASP A 148 10.84 -3.04 5.20
C ASP A 148 12.12 -3.73 5.64
N TYR A 149 12.79 -4.41 4.71
CA TYR A 149 14.06 -5.08 4.95
C TYR A 149 15.17 -4.13 5.43
N PHE A 150 15.23 -2.89 4.97
CA PHE A 150 16.27 -1.95 5.41
C PHE A 150 15.88 -1.14 6.65
N LEU A 151 14.62 -0.74 6.77
CA LEU A 151 14.16 0.22 7.78
C LEU A 151 13.54 -0.43 9.03
N PHE A 152 13.08 -1.67 8.92
CA PHE A 152 12.30 -2.34 9.97
C PHE A 152 12.92 -3.66 10.46
N ARG A 153 14.23 -3.87 10.26
CA ARG A 153 14.98 -5.08 10.69
C ARG A 153 14.86 -5.46 12.17
N LYS A 154 14.45 -4.52 13.02
CA LYS A 154 14.21 -4.78 14.45
C LYS A 154 12.96 -5.66 14.69
N TYR A 155 12.10 -5.79 13.69
CA TYR A 155 10.93 -6.65 13.70
C TYR A 155 11.21 -7.89 12.86
N ASP A 156 10.71 -9.05 13.31
CA ASP A 156 10.83 -10.30 12.54
C ASP A 156 9.89 -10.31 11.33
N SER A 157 8.81 -9.52 11.38
CA SER A 157 7.87 -9.36 10.27
C SER A 157 7.15 -8.02 10.32
N CYS A 158 6.75 -7.55 9.14
CA CYS A 158 5.87 -6.40 8.97
C CYS A 158 4.55 -6.86 8.34
N ILE A 159 3.42 -6.40 8.84
CA ILE A 159 2.10 -6.67 8.29
C ILE A 159 1.39 -5.34 8.01
N ASN A 160 1.06 -5.09 6.75
CA ASN A 160 0.28 -3.91 6.37
C ASN A 160 -1.20 -4.31 6.17
N LEU A 161 -2.11 -3.61 6.86
CA LEU A 161 -3.56 -3.75 6.79
C LEU A 161 -4.15 -2.65 5.91
N GLY A 162 -4.07 -2.83 4.59
CA GLY A 162 -4.70 -1.96 3.60
C GLY A 162 -6.00 -2.55 3.05
N GLY A 163 -6.25 -2.34 1.75
CA GLY A 163 -7.27 -3.11 1.04
C GLY A 163 -7.07 -4.62 1.19
N PHE A 164 -5.80 -5.05 1.21
CA PHE A 164 -5.36 -6.40 1.56
C PHE A 164 -4.42 -6.34 2.77
N ALA A 165 -4.43 -7.40 3.58
CA ALA A 165 -3.38 -7.69 4.52
C ALA A 165 -2.22 -8.33 3.76
N ASN A 166 -1.03 -7.74 3.82
CA ASN A 166 0.19 -8.34 3.29
C ASN A 166 1.26 -8.44 4.37
N ILE A 167 2.15 -9.41 4.24
CA ILE A 167 3.27 -9.63 5.16
C ILE A 167 4.59 -9.56 4.41
N SER A 168 5.61 -9.04 5.08
CA SER A 168 7.00 -9.13 4.66
C SER A 168 7.88 -9.65 5.81
N PHE A 169 8.83 -10.54 5.52
CA PHE A 169 9.78 -11.09 6.50
C PHE A 169 10.99 -11.71 5.81
N GLU A 170 12.07 -11.90 6.56
CA GLU A 170 13.23 -12.66 6.13
C GLU A 170 13.02 -14.16 6.43
N ASN A 171 13.16 -15.01 5.41
CA ASN A 171 13.02 -16.44 5.58
C ASN A 171 14.29 -17.12 6.13
N SER A 172 14.24 -18.43 6.39
CA SER A 172 15.38 -19.20 6.91
C SER A 172 16.65 -19.16 6.02
N ASP A 173 16.51 -18.85 4.73
CA ASP A 173 17.60 -18.73 3.77
C ASP A 173 18.11 -17.29 3.64
N LYS A 174 17.71 -16.39 4.56
CA LYS A 174 17.98 -14.95 4.54
C LYS A 174 17.47 -14.23 3.29
N LYS A 175 16.35 -14.70 2.75
CA LYS A 175 15.67 -14.06 1.61
C LYS A 175 14.45 -13.31 2.10
N GLN A 176 14.31 -12.08 1.66
CA GLN A 176 13.10 -11.30 1.88
C GLN A 176 11.95 -11.93 1.09
N ILE A 177 10.87 -12.29 1.79
CA ILE A 177 9.64 -12.80 1.20
C ILE A 177 8.51 -11.82 1.52
N ALA A 178 7.63 -11.60 0.55
CA ALA A 178 6.37 -10.89 0.76
C ALA A 178 5.22 -11.53 -0.01
N TYR A 179 4.01 -11.46 0.54
CA TYR A 179 2.79 -11.96 -0.11
C TYR A 179 1.52 -11.42 0.57
N ASP A 180 0.38 -11.56 -0.12
CA ASP A 180 -0.94 -11.22 0.42
C ASP A 180 -1.49 -12.35 1.31
N ILE A 181 -1.97 -11.98 2.50
CA ILE A 181 -2.60 -12.90 3.45
C ILE A 181 -4.09 -13.05 3.14
N SER A 182 -4.82 -11.94 3.08
CA SER A 182 -6.29 -11.89 3.03
C SER A 182 -6.75 -10.53 2.52
N PRO A 183 -7.90 -10.42 1.83
CA PRO A 183 -8.57 -9.13 1.67
C PRO A 183 -9.04 -8.60 3.04
N VAL A 184 -8.97 -7.28 3.25
CA VAL A 184 -9.35 -6.61 4.49
C VAL A 184 -10.27 -5.43 4.17
N ASN A 185 -9.74 -4.20 4.10
CA ASN A 185 -10.55 -2.99 3.99
C ASN A 185 -11.31 -2.94 2.66
N ILE A 186 -10.84 -3.60 1.61
CA ILE A 186 -11.55 -3.63 0.33
C ILE A 186 -12.93 -4.33 0.42
N VAL A 187 -13.05 -5.35 1.26
CA VAL A 187 -14.32 -6.05 1.51
C VAL A 187 -15.15 -5.30 2.55
N LEU A 188 -14.51 -4.83 3.62
CA LEU A 188 -15.18 -4.11 4.71
C LEU A 188 -15.79 -2.78 4.23
N ASN A 189 -15.05 -2.03 3.41
CA ASN A 189 -15.51 -0.76 2.86
C ASN A 189 -16.68 -0.97 1.88
N GLU A 190 -16.63 -2.01 1.04
CA GLU A 190 -17.76 -2.35 0.16
C GLU A 190 -19.02 -2.67 0.96
N LEU A 191 -18.90 -3.38 2.09
CA LEU A 191 -20.02 -3.61 3.00
C LEU A 191 -20.51 -2.31 3.64
N ALA A 192 -19.61 -1.44 4.09
CA ALA A 192 -19.94 -0.17 4.74
C ALA A 192 -20.66 0.79 3.79
N GLN A 193 -20.28 0.80 2.51
CA GLN A 193 -20.90 1.60 1.47
C GLN A 193 -22.37 1.24 1.25
N THR A 194 -22.77 -0.01 1.52
CA THR A 194 -24.20 -0.40 1.46
C THR A 194 -25.06 0.30 2.52
N THR A 195 -24.44 0.87 3.55
CA THR A 195 -25.12 1.66 4.59
C THR A 195 -24.88 3.17 4.44
N GLY A 196 -24.24 3.61 3.36
CA GLY A 196 -24.00 5.01 3.05
C GLY A 196 -22.77 5.65 3.70
N VAL A 197 -21.85 4.85 4.25
CA VAL A 197 -20.56 5.32 4.80
C VAL A 197 -19.40 4.71 4.02
N GLU A 198 -18.26 5.39 3.95
CA GLU A 198 -17.12 4.92 3.12
C GLU A 198 -16.38 3.72 3.70
N TYR A 199 -16.31 3.62 5.03
CA TYR A 199 -15.66 2.53 5.77
C TYR A 199 -16.28 2.38 7.17
N ASP A 200 -16.01 1.24 7.82
CA ASP A 200 -16.41 0.99 9.20
C ASP A 200 -15.42 1.66 10.17
N LYS A 201 -15.74 2.89 10.56
CA LYS A 201 -14.88 3.70 11.44
C LYS A 201 -14.71 3.01 12.79
N ASP A 202 -13.45 2.83 13.20
CA ASP A 202 -13.05 2.18 14.46
C ASP A 202 -13.65 0.76 14.64
N GLY A 203 -14.12 0.12 13.56
CA GLY A 203 -14.79 -1.18 13.59
C GLY A 203 -16.15 -1.19 14.30
N GLU A 204 -16.80 -0.03 14.47
CA GLU A 204 -18.04 0.10 15.25
C GLU A 204 -19.21 -0.76 14.74
N MET A 205 -19.35 -0.92 13.42
CA MET A 205 -20.41 -1.74 12.82
C MET A 205 -20.13 -3.23 13.07
N GLY A 206 -18.90 -3.68 12.84
CA GLY A 206 -18.47 -5.04 13.15
C GLY A 206 -18.56 -5.38 14.64
N LEU A 207 -18.30 -4.43 15.54
CA LEU A 207 -18.43 -4.62 17.00
C LEU A 207 -19.87 -4.90 17.44
N LYS A 208 -20.87 -4.41 16.69
CA LYS A 208 -22.30 -4.62 16.97
C LYS A 208 -22.84 -5.93 16.40
N GLY A 209 -22.04 -6.66 15.63
CA GLY A 209 -22.43 -7.92 14.99
C GLY A 209 -22.02 -9.16 15.77
N GLU A 210 -22.60 -10.29 15.39
CA GLU A 210 -22.22 -11.62 15.86
C GLU A 210 -21.53 -12.43 14.75
N ILE A 211 -20.60 -13.29 15.14
CA ILE A 211 -19.87 -14.15 14.19
C ILE A 211 -20.82 -15.21 13.63
N ASN A 212 -21.05 -15.17 12.31
CA ASN A 212 -21.74 -16.25 11.61
C ASN A 212 -20.76 -17.40 11.31
N LYS A 213 -20.89 -18.50 12.06
CA LYS A 213 -19.98 -19.65 11.98
C LYS A 213 -19.97 -20.35 10.61
N ASP A 214 -21.09 -20.38 9.89
CA ASP A 214 -21.17 -21.02 8.57
C ASP A 214 -20.44 -20.19 7.51
N LEU A 215 -20.68 -18.88 7.47
CA LEU A 215 -19.97 -17.96 6.59
C LEU A 215 -18.47 -17.96 6.90
N LEU A 216 -18.07 -17.88 8.17
CA LEU A 216 -16.66 -17.95 8.59
C LEU A 216 -15.99 -19.23 8.08
N LYS A 217 -16.65 -20.38 8.23
CA LYS A 217 -16.16 -21.67 7.75
C LYS A 217 -16.01 -21.71 6.23
N LYS A 218 -16.93 -21.10 5.48
CA LYS A 218 -16.86 -21.02 4.01
C LYS A 218 -15.70 -20.14 3.56
N LEU A 219 -15.55 -18.95 4.14
CA LEU A 219 -14.44 -18.02 3.86
C LEU A 219 -13.08 -18.68 4.16
N ASN A 220 -12.91 -19.26 5.34
CA ASN A 220 -11.66 -19.94 5.74
C ASN A 220 -11.31 -21.19 4.91
N LYS A 221 -12.24 -21.74 4.13
CA LYS A 221 -12.02 -22.93 3.29
C LYS A 221 -11.57 -22.62 1.86
N LEU A 222 -11.52 -21.36 1.47
CA LEU A 222 -11.10 -20.96 0.12
C LEU A 222 -9.68 -21.47 -0.18
N ALA A 223 -9.48 -21.96 -1.41
CA ALA A 223 -8.26 -22.67 -1.81
C ALA A 223 -6.99 -21.79 -1.71
N TYR A 224 -7.13 -20.48 -1.91
CA TYR A 224 -6.05 -19.51 -1.79
C TYR A 224 -5.27 -19.62 -0.46
N TYR A 225 -5.97 -19.85 0.64
CA TYR A 225 -5.37 -19.92 1.97
C TYR A 225 -4.49 -21.17 2.19
N LYS A 226 -4.56 -22.15 1.29
CA LYS A 226 -3.70 -23.35 1.30
C LYS A 226 -2.46 -23.22 0.42
N GLN A 227 -2.38 -22.18 -0.41
CA GLN A 227 -1.25 -21.97 -1.32
C GLN A 227 -0.01 -21.49 -0.55
N ALA A 228 1.15 -21.96 -0.98
CA ALA A 228 2.45 -21.48 -0.48
C ALA A 228 2.80 -20.11 -1.09
N PRO A 229 3.59 -19.27 -0.40
CA PRO A 229 4.18 -18.07 -0.98
C PRO A 229 5.17 -18.38 -2.13
N PRO A 230 5.43 -17.42 -3.03
CA PRO A 230 4.81 -16.10 -3.15
C PRO A 230 3.40 -16.20 -3.76
N LYS A 231 2.48 -15.35 -3.31
CA LYS A 231 1.11 -15.27 -3.83
C LYS A 231 0.53 -13.86 -3.64
N SER A 232 -0.34 -13.45 -4.54
CA SER A 232 -1.00 -12.14 -4.52
C SER A 232 -2.52 -12.27 -4.69
N LEU A 233 -3.24 -11.22 -4.33
CA LEU A 233 -4.69 -11.12 -4.49
C LEU A 233 -5.06 -9.89 -5.32
N GLY A 234 -6.09 -10.05 -6.15
CA GLY A 234 -6.72 -8.97 -6.92
C GLY A 234 -8.19 -8.80 -6.52
N LYS A 235 -8.78 -7.67 -6.93
CA LYS A 235 -10.21 -7.37 -6.72
C LYS A 235 -11.10 -8.40 -7.44
N GLU A 236 -10.66 -8.87 -8.59
CA GLU A 236 -11.34 -9.90 -9.39
C GLU A 236 -11.54 -11.20 -8.60
N TRP A 237 -10.53 -11.61 -7.83
CA TRP A 237 -10.63 -12.80 -6.98
C TRP A 237 -11.64 -12.61 -5.84
N ILE A 238 -11.70 -11.41 -5.26
CA ILE A 238 -12.68 -11.06 -4.21
C ILE A 238 -14.09 -11.16 -4.78
N ASP A 239 -14.32 -10.59 -5.95
CA ASP A 239 -15.63 -10.56 -6.62
C ASP A 239 -16.08 -11.96 -7.04
N GLU A 240 -15.13 -12.81 -7.44
CA GLU A 240 -15.43 -14.19 -7.84
C GLU A 240 -15.63 -15.15 -6.65
N LYS A 241 -14.83 -14.98 -5.58
CA LYS A 241 -14.73 -16.00 -4.51
C LYS A 241 -15.27 -15.56 -3.14
N ILE A 242 -15.11 -14.29 -2.77
CA ILE A 242 -15.46 -13.79 -1.43
C ILE A 242 -16.86 -13.18 -1.42
N MET A 243 -17.12 -12.18 -2.28
CA MET A 243 -18.39 -11.46 -2.31
C MET A 243 -19.60 -12.37 -2.53
N PRO A 244 -19.54 -13.42 -3.37
CA PRO A 244 -20.69 -14.32 -3.53
C PRO A 244 -21.03 -15.10 -2.25
N LEU A 245 -20.04 -15.40 -1.40
CA LEU A 245 -20.28 -16.07 -0.12
C LEU A 245 -20.95 -15.13 0.88
N ILE A 246 -20.46 -13.88 0.95
CA ILE A 246 -21.00 -12.84 1.84
C ILE A 246 -22.41 -12.45 1.40
N ASN A 247 -22.63 -12.21 0.12
CA ASN A 247 -23.91 -11.75 -0.42
C ASN A 247 -25.01 -12.82 -0.33
N LYS A 248 -24.67 -14.11 -0.44
CA LYS A 248 -25.62 -15.22 -0.24
C LYS A 248 -25.99 -15.44 1.22
N SER A 249 -25.25 -14.89 2.18
CA SER A 249 -25.58 -15.01 3.59
C SER A 249 -26.73 -14.06 3.95
N ASN A 250 -27.82 -14.62 4.50
CA ASN A 250 -28.99 -13.86 4.93
C ASN A 250 -28.85 -13.43 6.39
N ILE A 251 -27.82 -12.63 6.66
CA ILE A 251 -27.49 -12.08 7.99
C ILE A 251 -27.35 -10.56 7.92
N SER A 252 -27.36 -9.88 9.07
CA SER A 252 -27.24 -8.43 9.12
C SER A 252 -25.88 -7.95 8.58
N ILE A 253 -25.79 -6.68 8.16
CA ILE A 253 -24.52 -6.10 7.71
C ILE A 253 -23.46 -6.13 8.82
N ASN A 254 -23.86 -5.89 10.06
CA ASN A 254 -22.99 -5.96 11.24
C ASN A 254 -22.43 -7.39 11.40
N ASP A 255 -23.26 -8.43 11.24
CA ASP A 255 -22.80 -9.82 11.34
C ASP A 255 -21.87 -10.20 10.18
N LYS A 256 -22.13 -9.69 8.96
CA LYS A 256 -21.22 -9.86 7.81
C LYS A 256 -19.85 -9.26 8.14
N MET A 257 -19.82 -8.00 8.59
CA MET A 257 -18.59 -7.30 8.96
C MET A 257 -17.87 -8.02 10.10
N ARG A 258 -18.56 -8.36 11.19
CA ARG A 258 -18.00 -9.12 12.33
C ARG A 258 -17.37 -10.43 11.88
N THR A 259 -18.03 -11.13 10.96
CA THR A 259 -17.54 -12.40 10.41
C THR A 259 -16.33 -12.21 9.51
N VAL A 260 -16.27 -11.13 8.72
CA VAL A 260 -15.10 -10.77 7.91
C VAL A 260 -13.92 -10.37 8.79
N TYR A 261 -14.11 -9.59 9.84
CA TYR A 261 -13.07 -9.29 10.83
C TYR A 261 -12.49 -10.56 11.44
N GLU A 262 -13.34 -11.50 11.86
CA GLU A 262 -12.91 -12.78 12.42
C GLU A 262 -12.14 -13.63 11.38
N HIS A 263 -12.60 -13.63 10.13
CA HIS A 263 -11.93 -14.30 9.02
C HIS A 263 -10.52 -13.75 8.81
N VAL A 264 -10.38 -12.42 8.71
CA VAL A 264 -9.10 -11.73 8.52
C VAL A 264 -8.16 -12.04 9.68
N ALA A 265 -8.62 -11.88 10.93
CA ALA A 265 -7.82 -12.17 12.12
C ALA A 265 -7.37 -13.63 12.16
N PHE A 266 -8.22 -14.57 11.76
CA PHE A 266 -7.88 -15.99 11.66
C PHE A 266 -6.77 -16.25 10.64
N GLN A 267 -6.85 -15.66 9.45
CA GLN A 267 -5.84 -15.85 8.39
C GLN A 267 -4.50 -15.21 8.77
N ILE A 268 -4.52 -14.00 9.34
CA ILE A 268 -3.34 -13.32 9.87
C ILE A 268 -2.70 -14.15 10.99
N GLY A 269 -3.49 -14.60 11.97
CA GLY A 269 -2.99 -15.43 13.07
C GLY A 269 -2.40 -16.76 12.59
N GLY A 270 -2.99 -17.39 11.58
CA GLY A 270 -2.43 -18.58 10.93
C GLY A 270 -1.09 -18.32 10.26
N CYS A 271 -0.97 -17.20 9.54
CA CYS A 271 0.26 -16.74 8.89
C CYS A 271 1.39 -16.50 9.91
N ILE A 272 1.10 -15.72 10.95
CA ILE A 272 2.05 -15.41 12.04
C ILE A 272 2.53 -16.68 12.72
N ASN A 273 1.61 -17.58 13.09
CA ASN A 273 1.96 -18.84 13.76
C ASN A 273 2.82 -19.76 12.89
N LYS A 274 2.60 -19.77 11.57
CA LYS A 274 3.42 -20.52 10.63
C LYS A 274 4.84 -19.94 10.58
N ASN A 275 4.96 -18.62 10.43
CA ASN A 275 6.25 -17.91 10.40
C ASN A 275 7.04 -18.14 11.71
N ILE A 276 6.41 -17.98 12.88
CA ILE A 276 7.05 -18.24 14.18
C ILE A 276 7.65 -19.65 14.24
N LYS A 277 6.89 -20.67 13.82
CA LYS A 277 7.33 -22.07 13.84
C LYS A 277 8.50 -22.32 12.90
N GLU A 278 8.51 -21.69 11.72
CA GLU A 278 9.52 -21.90 10.69
C GLU A 278 10.84 -21.18 11.01
N HIS A 279 10.83 -20.07 11.77
CA HIS A 279 12.01 -19.19 11.90
C HIS A 279 12.52 -18.98 13.33
N ASN A 280 11.64 -18.95 14.33
CA ASN A 280 12.01 -18.58 15.71
C ASN A 280 11.79 -19.71 16.74
N GLY A 281 11.29 -20.87 16.31
CA GLY A 281 10.92 -21.96 17.23
C GLY A 281 9.80 -21.52 18.17
N THR A 282 9.97 -21.72 19.49
CA THR A 282 8.99 -21.30 20.52
C THR A 282 9.22 -19.88 21.04
N LYS A 283 10.13 -19.09 20.45
CA LYS A 283 10.36 -17.71 20.90
C LYS A 283 9.26 -16.77 20.42
N LYS A 284 9.01 -15.73 21.23
CA LYS A 284 8.17 -14.60 20.86
C LYS A 284 8.75 -13.93 19.61
N SER A 285 7.91 -13.72 18.60
CA SER A 285 8.24 -12.93 17.42
C SER A 285 7.70 -11.51 17.56
N SER A 286 8.51 -10.55 17.17
CA SER A 286 8.20 -9.14 17.06
C SER A 286 7.60 -8.83 15.69
N ILE A 287 6.47 -8.13 15.68
CA ILE A 287 5.69 -7.86 14.47
C ILE A 287 5.33 -6.38 14.46
N LEU A 288 5.55 -5.71 13.33
CA LEU A 288 5.07 -4.36 13.09
C LEU A 288 3.78 -4.40 12.29
N PHE A 289 2.68 -3.86 12.83
CA PHE A 289 1.46 -3.63 12.06
C PHE A 289 1.43 -2.19 11.54
N THR A 290 1.04 -2.02 10.28
CA THR A 290 0.89 -0.73 9.59
C THR A 290 -0.39 -0.70 8.74
N GLY A 291 -0.72 0.45 8.16
CA GLY A 291 -1.87 0.62 7.26
C GLY A 291 -3.13 1.11 7.98
N GLY A 292 -4.14 1.52 7.20
CA GLY A 292 -5.36 2.14 7.74
C GLY A 292 -6.27 1.18 8.52
N GLY A 293 -6.06 -0.13 8.42
CA GLY A 293 -6.79 -1.14 9.20
C GLY A 293 -6.18 -1.50 10.55
N THR A 294 -5.11 -0.80 10.98
CA THR A 294 -4.46 -0.99 12.29
C THR A 294 -5.24 -0.29 13.39
#